data_AF-A0A5N6RHB1-F1
#
_entry.id   AF-A0A5N6RHB1-F1
#
_cell.length_a   1.000
_cell.length_b   1.000
_cell.length_c   1.000
_cell.angle_alpha   90.00
_cell.angle_beta   90.00
_cell.angle_gamma   90.00
#
_symmetry.space_group_name_H-M   'P 1'
#
loop_
_entity.id
_entity.type
_entity.pdbx_description
1 polymer ?
#
loop_
_entity_poly.entity_id
_entity_poly.type
_entity_poly.pdbx_seq_one_letter_code
_entity_poly.pdbx_strand_id
1 'polypeptide(L)' 'MAKKIRILMFTVLMVLHLVVDQNHAVEIEAPTPQPQQGSHFMIPTGTYGNKESCPCYNNWKTKRGGPKCP' A
#
# COMPACT_ATOMS: atom_id res chain seq x y z
N MET A 1 33.45 17.63 30.50
CA MET A 1 33.37 17.01 29.16
C MET A 1 32.22 16.00 29.03
N ALA A 2 32.00 15.10 29.99
CA ALA A 2 30.93 14.09 29.92
C ALA A 2 29.49 14.63 29.78
N LYS A 3 29.16 15.76 30.42
CA LYS A 3 27.80 16.36 30.34
C LYS A 3 27.47 16.92 28.96
N LYS A 4 28.45 17.50 28.26
CA LYS A 4 28.30 17.99 26.89
C LYS A 4 28.11 16.84 25.90
N ILE A 5 28.84 15.74 26.09
CA ILE A 5 28.68 14.51 25.30
C ILE A 5 27.28 13.92 25.53
N ARG A 6 26.80 13.84 26.78
CA ARG A 6 25.43 13.36 27.06
C ARG A 6 24.37 14.22 26.38
N ILE A 7 24.46 15.55 26.48
CA ILE A 7 23.53 16.46 25.81
C ILE A 7 23.58 16.25 24.30
N LEU A 8 24.78 16.20 23.70
CA LEU A 8 24.96 15.97 22.27
C LEU A 8 24.34 14.63 21.83
N MET A 9 24.56 13.55 22.57
CA MET A 9 23.98 12.24 22.26
C MET A 9 22.45 12.27 22.35
N PHE A 10 21.87 12.86 23.40
CA PHE A 10 20.41 13.00 23.52
C PHE A 10 19.82 13.86 22.38
N THR A 11 20.48 14.95 21.99
CA THR A 11 20.02 15.80 20.88
C THR A 11 20.08 15.07 19.54
N VAL A 12 21.13 14.30 19.27
CA VAL A 12 21.27 13.52 18.03
C VAL A 12 20.22 12.40 17.97
N LEU A 13 19.97 11.71 19.09
CA LEU A 13 18.94 10.67 19.17
C LEU A 13 17.53 11.24 18.95
N MET A 14 17.19 12.38 19.56
CA MET A 14 15.88 13.00 19.35
C MET A 14 15.66 13.45 17.91
N VAL A 15 16.66 14.05 17.27
CA VAL A 15 16.58 14.44 15.85
C VAL A 15 16.44 13.19 14.96
N LEU A 16 17.15 12.10 15.26
CA LEU A 16 17.03 10.84 14.51
C LEU A 16 15.61 10.26 14.59
N HIS A 17 14.99 10.25 15.78
CA HIS A 17 13.61 9.78 15.94
C HIS A 17 12.61 10.64 15.13
N LEU A 18 12.79 11.96 15.11
CA LEU A 18 11.94 12.87 14.32
C LEU A 18 12.12 12.66 12.81
N VAL A 19 13.35 12.43 12.34
CA VAL A 19 13.66 12.15 10.94
C VAL A 19 13.10 10.79 10.51
N VAL A 20 13.14 9.78 11.40
CA VAL A 20 12.56 8.45 11.15
C VAL A 20 11.03 8.51 11.06
N ASP A 21 10.36 9.34 11.87
CA ASP A 21 8.91 9.53 11.80
C ASP A 21 8.48 10.21 10.48
N GLN A 22 9.25 11.19 10.00
CA GLN A 22 9.07 11.79 8.68
C GLN A 22 9.40 10.83 7.52
N ASN A 23 10.28 9.85 7.74
CA ASN A 23 10.59 8.81 6.75
C ASN A 23 9.55 7.67 6.72
N HIS A 24 8.75 7.48 7.77
CA HIS A 24 7.63 6.53 7.78
C HIS A 24 6.31 7.13 7.28
N ALA A 25 6.28 8.44 6.99
CA ALA A 25 5.26 9.03 6.12
C ALA A 25 5.56 8.81 4.62
N VAL A 26 6.70 8.20 4.28
CA VAL A 26 6.70 7.28 3.14
C VAL A 26 5.98 6.05 3.64
N GLU A 27 4.70 6.02 3.32
CA GLU A 27 3.93 4.82 3.17
C GLU A 27 4.80 3.83 2.34
N ILE A 28 5.55 2.94 3.01
CA ILE A 28 5.76 1.59 2.47
C ILE A 28 4.39 0.92 2.61
N GLU A 29 3.40 1.45 1.89
CA GLU A 29 2.39 0.58 1.34
C GLU A 29 3.21 -0.50 0.64
N ALA A 30 3.05 -1.76 1.03
CA ALA A 30 3.13 -2.79 0.02
C ALA A 30 2.32 -2.23 -1.15
N PRO A 31 2.92 -1.94 -2.33
CA PRO A 31 2.28 -1.11 -3.33
C PRO A 31 0.91 -1.71 -3.54
N THR A 32 -0.12 -1.01 -3.06
CA THR A 32 -1.45 -1.33 -3.49
C THR A 32 -1.34 -1.14 -4.99
N PRO A 33 -1.63 -2.17 -5.82
CA PRO A 33 -1.49 -1.98 -7.26
C PRO A 33 -2.28 -0.74 -7.62
N GLN A 34 -1.60 0.24 -8.23
CA GLN A 34 -2.15 1.52 -8.66
C GLN A 34 -3.61 1.36 -9.10
N PRO A 35 -4.51 2.32 -8.79
CA PRO A 35 -5.76 2.38 -9.54
C PRO A 35 -5.37 2.45 -11.01
N GLN A 36 -5.70 1.41 -11.78
CA GLN A 36 -5.34 1.33 -13.20
C GLN A 36 -5.89 2.59 -13.86
N GLN A 37 -4.98 3.51 -14.17
CA GLN A 37 -5.24 4.75 -14.88
C GLN A 37 -5.71 4.36 -16.28
N GLY A 38 -7.02 4.29 -16.43
CA GLY A 38 -7.67 3.83 -17.63
C GLY A 38 -9.14 3.65 -17.31
N SER A 39 -9.94 4.66 -17.64
CA SER A 39 -11.39 4.68 -17.49
C SER A 39 -12.06 3.68 -18.44
N HIS A 40 -11.83 2.40 -18.21
CA HIS A 40 -12.76 1.37 -18.65
C HIS A 40 -12.99 0.44 -17.48
N PHE A 41 -14.05 0.74 -16.71
CA PHE A 41 -14.62 -0.21 -15.78
C PHE A 41 -15.20 -1.36 -16.60
N MET A 42 -14.33 -2.32 -16.92
CA MET A 42 -14.65 -3.57 -17.60
C MET A 42 -15.45 -4.45 -16.62
N ILE A 43 -16.72 -4.12 -16.39
CA ILE A 43 -17.67 -5.08 -15.84
C ILE A 43 -18.08 -6.00 -16.99
N PRO A 44 -18.10 -7.33 -16.79
CA PRO A 44 -18.79 -8.21 -17.70
C PRO A 44 -20.20 -7.70 -17.99
N THR A 45 -20.59 -7.61 -19.26
CA THR A 45 -21.98 -7.32 -19.62
C THR A 45 -22.86 -8.52 -19.29
N GLY A 46 -23.97 -8.29 -18.60
CA GLY A 46 -24.87 -9.35 -18.14
C GLY A 46 -24.90 -9.46 -16.62
N THR A 47 -25.87 -10.19 -16.08
CA THR A 47 -26.08 -10.35 -14.64
C THR A 47 -25.35 -11.56 -14.06
N TYR A 48 -25.01 -12.55 -14.89
CA TYR A 48 -24.29 -13.77 -14.53
C TYR A 48 -23.40 -14.23 -15.69
N GLY A 49 -22.21 -14.77 -15.40
CA GLY A 49 -21.27 -15.25 -16.41
C GLY A 49 -20.33 -14.16 -16.97
N ASN A 50 -19.64 -14.45 -18.08
CA ASN A 50 -18.77 -13.51 -18.82
C ASN A 50 -17.54 -12.94 -18.07
N LYS A 51 -17.11 -13.57 -16.98
CA LYS A 51 -15.95 -13.11 -16.20
C LYS A 51 -14.67 -13.11 -17.02
N GLU A 52 -14.52 -14.08 -17.91
CA GLU A 52 -13.40 -14.25 -18.84
C GLU A 52 -13.23 -13.09 -19.83
N SER A 53 -14.31 -12.35 -20.11
CA SER A 53 -14.25 -11.14 -20.93
C SER A 53 -13.41 -10.05 -20.30
N CYS A 54 -13.22 -10.09 -18.98
CA CYS A 54 -12.55 -9.07 -18.19
C CYS A 54 -11.50 -9.73 -17.28
N PRO A 55 -10.24 -9.89 -17.73
CA PRO A 55 -9.20 -10.60 -16.98
C PRO A 55 -8.98 -10.06 -15.56
N CYS A 56 -9.11 -8.75 -15.36
CA CYS A 56 -9.03 -8.11 -14.04
C CYS A 56 -10.16 -8.60 -13.10
N TYR A 57 -11.40 -8.66 -13.59
CA TYR A 57 -12.56 -9.13 -12.83
C TYR A 57 -12.46 -10.63 -12.52
N ASN A 58 -11.98 -11.44 -13.48
CA ASN A 58 -11.79 -12.88 -13.29
C ASN A 58 -10.69 -13.22 -12.27
N ASN A 59 -9.61 -12.46 -12.29
CA ASN A 59 -8.45 -12.64 -11.41
C ASN A 59 -8.65 -12.06 -10.00
N TRP A 60 -9.76 -11.37 -9.76
CA TRP A 60 -10.05 -10.81 -8.45
C TRP A 60 -10.45 -11.90 -7.45
N LYS A 61 -9.47 -12.37 -6.67
CA LYS A 61 -9.65 -13.40 -5.64
C LYS A 61 -9.63 -12.81 -4.22
N THR A 62 -10.23 -13.54 -3.29
CA THR A 62 -10.15 -13.31 -1.84
C THR A 62 -8.79 -13.79 -1.30
N LYS A 63 -8.45 -13.42 -0.06
CA LYS A 63 -7.25 -13.93 0.63
C LYS A 63 -7.24 -15.46 0.79
N ARG A 64 -8.39 -16.13 0.66
CA ARG A 64 -8.54 -17.60 0.71
C ARG A 64 -8.51 -18.25 -0.68
N GLY A 65 -8.24 -17.48 -1.74
CA GLY A 65 -8.16 -17.97 -3.13
C GLY A 65 -9.50 -18.07 -3.87
N GLY A 66 -10.64 -17.93 -3.17
CA GLY A 66 -11.96 -17.95 -3.81
C GLY A 66 -12.26 -16.68 -4.64
N PRO A 67 -13.17 -16.72 -5.63
CA PRO A 67 -13.57 -15.53 -6.38
C PRO A 67 -14.17 -14.48 -5.45
N LYS A 68 -13.79 -13.20 -5.63
CA LYS A 68 -14.34 -12.10 -4.84
C LYS A 68 -15.68 -11.59 -5.38
N CYS A 69 -15.94 -11.85 -6.65
CA CYS A 69 -17.13 -11.42 -7.35
C CYS A 69 -18.02 -12.62 -7.73
N PRO A 70 -19.35 -12.49 -7.67
CA PRO A 70 -20.31 -13.56 -7.95
C PRO A 70 -20.23 -14.03 -9.40
#